data_AF-A0A960Q558-F1
#
_entry.id   AF-A0A960Q558-F1
#
_cell.length_a   1.000
_cell.length_b   1.000
_cell.length_c   1.000
_cell.angle_alpha   90.00
_cell.angle_beta   90.00
_cell.angle_gamma   90.00
#
_symmetry.space_group_name_H-M   'P 1'
#
loop_
_entity.id
_entity.type
_entity.pdbx_description
1 polymer ?
#
loop_
_entity_poly.entity_id
_entity_poly.type
_entity_poly.pdbx_seq_one_letter_code
_entity_poly.pdbx_strand_id
1 'polypeptide(L)' 'METIQFSWDEPKARSNQRKHGISFEEAKTAFSDERALLIADPEHSREEDRFILL' A
#
# COMPACT_ATOMS: atom_id res chain seq x y z
N MET A 1 18.06 -13.30 3.41
CA MET A 1 16.86 -12.54 3.83
C MET A 1 16.37 -11.86 2.58
N GLU A 2 15.18 -12.20 2.10
CA GLU A 2 14.57 -11.51 0.97
C GLU A 2 14.14 -10.12 1.42
N THR A 3 14.56 -9.09 0.70
CA THR A 3 14.20 -7.71 1.00
C THR A 3 12.95 -7.37 0.18
N ILE A 4 11.86 -7.00 0.86
CA ILE A 4 10.64 -6.54 0.19
C ILE A 4 10.94 -5.22 -0.51
N GLN A 5 10.58 -5.14 -1.80
CA GLN A 5 10.75 -3.93 -2.60
C GLN A 5 9.39 -3.25 -2.79
N PHE A 6 9.39 -1.92 -2.73
CA PHE A 6 8.21 -1.09 -2.90
C PHE A 6 8.42 -0.12 -4.06
N SER A 7 7.38 0.07 -4.87
CA SER A 7 7.36 1.04 -5.96
C SER A 7 5.99 1.69 -6.06
N TRP A 8 5.95 2.97 -6.43
CA TRP A 8 4.72 3.71 -6.67
C TRP A 8 4.97 4.86 -7.65
N ASP A 9 3.88 5.35 -8.25
CA ASP A 9 3.93 6.56 -9.07
C ASP A 9 4.05 7.81 -8.19
N GLU A 10 5.09 8.60 -8.41
CA GLU A 10 5.34 9.86 -7.71
C GLU A 10 4.16 10.86 -7.73
N PRO A 11 3.44 11.06 -8.86
CA PRO A 11 2.24 11.88 -8.88
C PRO A 11 1.13 11.36 -7.94
N LYS A 12 0.97 10.04 -7.88
CA LYS A 12 -0.02 9.38 -7.02
C LYS A 12 0.37 9.51 -5.55
N ALA A 13 1.64 9.32 -5.21
CA ALA A 13 2.15 9.51 -3.84
C ALA A 13 1.87 10.92 -3.31
N ARG A 14 2.16 11.96 -4.11
CA ARG A 14 1.87 13.35 -3.74
C ARG A 14 0.37 13.61 -3.55
N SER A 15 -0.47 13.07 -4.44
CA SER A 15 -1.93 13.19 -4.33
C SER A 15 -2.45 12.48 -3.07
N ASN A 16 -1.96 11.28 -2.79
CA ASN A 16 -2.34 10.47 -1.65
C ASN A 16 -1.98 11.17 -0.33
N GLN A 17 -0.76 11.69 -0.22
CA GLN A 17 -0.31 12.41 0.97
C GLN A 17 -1.13 13.67 1.22
N ARG A 18 -1.49 14.43 0.18
CA ARG A 18 -2.38 15.60 0.33
C ARG A 18 -3.79 15.21 0.79
N LYS A 19 -4.31 14.08 0.30
CA LYS A 19 -5.66 13.61 0.61
C LYS A 19 -5.77 12.96 2.00
N HIS A 20 -4.75 12.21 2.41
CA HIS A 20 -4.80 11.34 3.59
C HIS A 20 -3.84 11.75 4.71
N GLY A 21 -2.94 12.70 4.48
CA GLY A 21 -1.97 13.17 5.47
C GLY A 21 -0.77 12.23 5.69
N ILE A 22 -0.77 11.04 5.08
CA ILE A 22 0.26 10.00 5.26
C ILE A 22 0.95 9.72 3.92
N SER A 23 2.29 9.61 3.97
CA SER A 23 3.12 9.27 2.80
C SER A 23 3.19 7.76 2.58
N PHE A 24 3.50 7.31 1.36
CA PHE A 24 3.75 5.88 1.12
C PHE A 24 5.02 5.37 1.79
N GLU A 25 6.01 6.24 1.99
CA GLU A 25 7.21 5.93 2.79
C GLU A 25 6.88 5.60 4.25
N GLU A 26 5.87 6.24 4.81
CA GLU A 26 5.37 5.93 6.14
C GLU A 26 4.44 4.72 6.12
N ALA A 27 3.49 4.67 5.18
CA ALA A 27 2.53 3.57 5.07
C ALA A 27 3.19 2.21 4.83
N LYS A 28 4.34 2.15 4.14
CA LYS A 28 5.06 0.88 3.91
C LYS A 28 5.52 0.21 5.21
N THR A 29 5.61 0.95 6.32
CA THR A 29 5.97 0.39 7.62
C THR A 29 4.93 -0.61 8.15
N ALA A 30 3.68 -0.52 7.71
CA ALA A 30 2.62 -1.48 8.04
C ALA A 30 2.96 -2.92 7.59
N PHE A 31 3.79 -3.09 6.55
CA PHE A 31 4.24 -4.41 6.10
C PHE A 31 5.19 -5.11 7.07
N SER A 32 5.69 -4.40 8.09
CA SER A 32 6.50 -4.98 9.17
C SER A 32 5.65 -5.46 10.35
N ASP A 33 4.33 -5.24 10.35
CA ASP A 33 3.45 -5.73 11.41
C ASP A 33 3.08 -7.20 11.17
N GLU A 34 3.59 -8.09 12.04
CA GLU A 34 3.32 -9.53 11.99
C GLU A 34 1.85 -9.90 12.23
N ARG A 35 1.05 -8.96 12.75
CA ARG A 35 -0.39 -9.12 13.02
C ARG A 35 -1.27 -8.36 12.04
N ALA A 36 -0.69 -7.78 10.99
CA ALA A 36 -1.45 -7.08 9.97
C ALA A 36 -2.50 -8.00 9.33
N LEU A 37 -3.66 -7.43 9.05
CA LEU A 37 -4.74 -8.12 8.37
C LEU A 37 -4.70 -7.82 6.87
N LEU A 38 -4.44 -8.86 6.06
CA LEU A 38 -4.49 -8.77 4.61
C LEU A 38 -5.87 -9.19 4.10
N ILE A 39 -6.54 -8.30 3.37
CA ILE A 39 -7.88 -8.50 2.84
C ILE A 39 -7.84 -8.36 1.32
N ALA A 40 -8.38 -9.34 0.59
CA ALA A 40 -8.53 -9.25 -0.86
C ALA A 40 -9.59 -8.21 -1.25
N ASP A 41 -9.30 -7.42 -2.27
CA ASP A 41 -10.15 -6.33 -2.77
C ASP A 41 -10.50 -6.49 -4.26
N PRO A 42 -11.30 -7.50 -4.62
CA PRO A 42 -11.59 -7.84 -6.01
C PRO A 42 -12.49 -6.82 -6.73
N GLU A 43 -13.13 -5.90 -6.01
CA GLU A 43 -14.07 -4.94 -6.61
C GLU A 43 -13.37 -3.77 -7.31
N HIS A 44 -12.11 -3.49 -6.96
CA HIS A 44 -11.40 -2.28 -7.38
C HIS A 44 -10.51 -2.44 -8.61
N SER A 45 -10.32 -3.67 -9.12
CA SER A 45 -9.60 -3.94 -10.36
C SER A 45 -10.07 -5.24 -10.98
N ARG A 46 -10.13 -5.27 -12.32
CA ARG A 46 -10.43 -6.49 -13.09
C ARG A 46 -9.19 -7.11 -13.73
N GLU A 47 -8.10 -6.35 -13.79
CA GLU A 47 -6.89 -6.71 -14.54
C GLU A 47 -5.73 -7.09 -13.61
N GLU A 48 -5.82 -6.70 -12.34
CA GLU A 48 -4.75 -6.89 -11.35
C GLU A 48 -5.36 -7.22 -9.99
N ASP A 49 -4.67 -8.08 -9.22
CA ASP A 49 -5.05 -8.36 -7.85
C ASP A 49 -4.82 -7.14 -6.95
N ARG A 50 -5.80 -6.83 -6.10
CA ARG A 50 -5.71 -5.75 -5.13
C ARG A 50 -5.98 -6.26 -3.73
N PHE A 51 -5.31 -5.63 -2.76
CA PHE A 51 -5.38 -5.98 -1.36
C PHE A 51 -5.39 -4.72 -0.49
N ILE A 52 -6.03 -4.84 0.67
CA ILE A 52 -5.97 -3.87 1.76
C ILE A 52 -5.18 -4.50 2.91
N LEU A 53 -4.23 -3.75 3.45
CA LEU A 53 -3.46 -4.10 4.63
C LEU A 53 -3.93 -3.20 5.79
N LEU A 54 -4.39 -3.82 6.89
CA LEU A 54 -4.87 -3.13 8.10
C LEU A 54 -4.03 -3.49 9.33
#